data_AF-A0A5U6VRG0-F1
#
_entry.id   AF-A0A5U6VRG0-F1
#
_cell.length_a   1.000
_cell.length_b   1.000
_cell.length_c   1.000
_cell.angle_alpha   90.00
_cell.angle_beta   90.00
_cell.angle_gamma   90.00
#
_symmetry.space_group_name_H-M   'P 1'
#
loop_
_entity.id
_entity.type
_entity.pdbx_description
1 polymer ?
#
loop_
_entity_poly.entity_id
_entity_poly.type
_entity_poly.pdbx_seq_one_letter_code
_entity_poly.pdbx_strand_id
1 'polypeptide(L)'
;MSSPDQALFSEDVRKNCAGTCVLTGVRGRQRTEAAHIKPRHAGGEPDVTNGILLRSDIHTLFDNWHFSIDPDSMKARFSPDVLFVDKDLLQLEGKQIDFSRLQMPINIEHLRHHWNKFFNRHVNPFIKNALNKKINNYEKRPVNSNIHY
;
A
#
# COMPACT_ATOMS: atom_id res chain seq x y z
N MET A 1 -13.37 12.46 -16.97
CA MET A 1 -12.86 13.66 -16.25
C MET A 1 -12.64 13.27 -14.80
N SER A 2 -11.46 13.50 -14.24
CA SER A 2 -11.20 13.30 -12.80
C SER A 2 -11.94 14.37 -12.00
N SER A 3 -12.59 14.00 -10.90
CA SER A 3 -13.21 14.96 -9.97
C SER A 3 -12.15 15.98 -9.48
N PRO A 4 -12.50 17.26 -9.25
CA PRO A 4 -11.58 18.27 -8.69
C PRO A 4 -10.85 17.79 -7.42
N ASP A 5 -11.54 17.08 -6.54
CA ASP A 5 -10.98 16.52 -5.31
C ASP A 5 -9.85 15.51 -5.57
N GLN A 6 -9.93 14.81 -6.71
CA GLN A 6 -8.92 13.83 -7.12
C GLN A 6 -7.67 14.49 -7.70
N ALA A 7 -7.81 15.65 -8.33
CA ALA A 7 -6.68 16.43 -8.80
C ALA A 7 -5.86 16.98 -7.62
N LEU A 8 -6.53 17.47 -6.57
CA LEU A 8 -5.88 17.94 -5.34
C LEU A 8 -5.17 16.80 -4.60
N PHE A 9 -5.87 15.69 -4.35
CA PHE A 9 -5.29 14.49 -3.74
C PHE A 9 -4.01 14.03 -4.45
N SER A 10 -4.04 13.93 -5.78
CA SER A 10 -2.90 13.44 -6.57
C SER A 10 -1.67 14.34 -6.43
N GLU A 11 -1.86 15.66 -6.41
CA GLU A 11 -0.77 16.62 -6.24
C GLU A 11 -0.20 16.57 -4.81
N ASP A 12 -1.05 16.45 -3.79
CA ASP A 12 -0.61 16.38 -2.40
C ASP A 12 0.15 15.09 -2.09
N VAL A 13 -0.34 13.94 -2.58
CA VAL A 13 0.38 12.66 -2.49
C VAL A 13 1.73 12.72 -3.21
N ARG A 14 1.76 13.34 -4.39
CA ARG A 14 3.01 13.53 -5.13
C ARG A 14 4.02 14.37 -4.35
N LYS A 15 3.58 15.48 -3.75
CA LYS A 15 4.44 16.30 -2.87
C LYS A 15 4.92 15.51 -1.67
N ASN A 16 4.03 14.78 -1.00
CA ASN A 16 4.36 13.93 0.15
C ASN A 16 5.46 12.92 -0.20
N CYS A 17 5.41 12.33 -1.40
CA CYS A 17 6.40 11.37 -1.89
C CYS A 17 7.62 12.01 -2.60
N ALA A 18 7.83 13.33 -2.45
CA ALA A 18 8.92 14.06 -3.12
C ALA A 18 8.99 13.82 -4.64
N GLY A 19 7.83 13.65 -5.28
CA GLY A 19 7.72 13.37 -6.72
C GLY A 19 8.27 12.02 -7.16
N THR A 20 8.43 11.06 -6.24
CA THR A 20 9.15 9.80 -6.47
C THR A 20 8.27 8.59 -6.17
N CYS A 21 8.26 7.61 -7.07
CA CYS A 21 7.63 6.32 -6.80
C CYS A 21 8.29 5.65 -5.58
N VAL A 22 7.48 5.30 -4.57
CA VAL A 22 7.99 4.77 -3.28
C VAL A 22 8.70 3.42 -3.42
N LEU A 23 8.38 2.64 -4.46
CA LEU A 23 9.00 1.33 -4.72
C LEU A 23 10.19 1.42 -5.69
N THR A 24 10.00 2.05 -6.85
CA THR A 24 10.98 2.00 -7.94
C THR A 24 11.95 3.19 -7.96
N GLY A 25 11.63 4.29 -7.29
CA GLY A 25 12.43 5.52 -7.35
C GLY A 25 12.25 6.34 -8.63
N VAL A 26 11.38 5.91 -9.56
CA VAL A 26 11.08 6.69 -10.78
C VAL A 26 10.41 8.01 -10.43
N ARG A 27 10.83 9.10 -11.08
CA ARG A 27 10.35 10.47 -10.82
C ARG A 27 9.52 11.08 -11.95
N GLY A 28 9.49 10.43 -13.13
CA GLY A 28 8.78 10.93 -14.30
C GLY A 28 7.28 11.04 -14.01
N ARG A 29 6.72 12.25 -14.15
CA ARG A 29 5.31 12.53 -13.86
C ARG A 29 4.37 11.66 -14.73
N GLN A 30 4.74 11.44 -15.99
CA GLN A 30 4.01 10.60 -16.95
C GLN A 30 4.09 9.09 -16.65
N ARG A 31 4.95 8.67 -15.73
CA ARG A 31 5.12 7.26 -15.34
C ARG A 31 4.59 6.98 -13.93
N THR A 32 4.05 7.99 -13.25
CA THR A 32 3.72 7.90 -11.83
C THR A 32 2.33 8.45 -11.55
N GLU A 33 1.61 7.76 -10.67
CA GLU A 33 0.25 8.08 -10.27
C GLU A 33 0.10 7.97 -8.76
N ALA A 34 -0.81 8.76 -8.20
CA ALA A 34 -1.17 8.69 -6.80
C ALA A 34 -2.20 7.56 -6.60
N ALA A 35 -1.84 6.56 -5.82
CA ALA A 35 -2.68 5.43 -5.46
C ALA A 35 -3.32 5.67 -4.09
N HIS A 36 -4.60 5.35 -3.94
CA HIS A 36 -5.23 5.31 -2.62
C HIS A 36 -4.81 4.02 -1.92
N ILE A 37 -4.32 4.11 -0.69
CA ILE A 37 -3.98 2.92 0.12
C ILE A 37 -5.26 2.16 0.48
N LYS A 38 -6.24 2.86 1.08
CA LYS A 38 -7.60 2.35 1.27
C LYS A 38 -8.49 2.91 0.15
N PRO A 39 -9.12 2.06 -0.67
CA PRO A 39 -9.87 2.54 -1.82
C PRO A 39 -11.16 3.25 -1.40
N ARG A 40 -11.62 4.20 -2.22
CA ARG A 40 -12.82 5.02 -1.95
C ARG A 40 -14.08 4.21 -1.68
N HIS A 41 -14.32 3.14 -2.44
CA HIS A 41 -15.49 2.27 -2.25
C HIS A 41 -15.49 1.52 -0.90
N ALA A 42 -14.36 1.48 -0.19
CA ALA A 42 -14.23 0.96 1.16
C ALA A 42 -14.25 2.07 2.24
N GLY A 43 -14.59 3.31 1.89
CA GLY A 43 -14.55 4.47 2.79
C GLY A 43 -13.13 4.97 3.03
N GLY A 44 -12.30 5.00 1.98
CA GLY A 44 -11.00 5.65 2.00
C GLY A 44 -11.11 7.07 1.47
N GLU A 45 -10.98 8.07 2.35
CA GLU A 45 -11.04 9.49 1.99
C GLU A 45 -9.82 9.94 1.19
N PRO A 46 -9.94 11.00 0.36
CA PRO A 46 -8.83 11.58 -0.40
C PRO A 46 -7.90 12.41 0.50
N ASP A 47 -7.35 11.76 1.53
CA ASP A 47 -6.38 12.33 2.47
C ASP A 47 -4.94 11.95 2.07
N VAL A 48 -3.99 12.87 2.26
CA VAL A 48 -2.58 12.66 1.86
C VAL A 48 -1.93 11.44 2.55
N THR A 49 -2.32 11.13 3.79
CA THR A 49 -1.85 9.94 4.52
C THR A 49 -2.45 8.65 3.97
N ASN A 50 -3.56 8.73 3.22
CA ASN A 50 -4.17 7.62 2.51
C ASN A 50 -3.61 7.45 1.09
N GLY A 51 -2.48 8.08 0.74
CA GLY A 51 -1.93 7.99 -0.60
C GLY A 51 -0.44 7.69 -0.66
N ILE A 52 -0.05 6.97 -1.69
CA ILE A 52 1.35 6.75 -2.08
C ILE A 52 1.53 6.98 -3.57
N LEU A 53 2.70 7.47 -3.97
CA LEU A 53 3.03 7.62 -5.38
C LEU A 53 3.67 6.33 -5.90
N LEU A 54 3.10 5.77 -6.97
CA LEU A 54 3.55 4.52 -7.58
C LEU A 54 3.82 4.69 -9.08
N ARG A 55 4.59 3.77 -9.65
CA ARG A 55 4.71 3.63 -11.11
C ARG A 55 3.36 3.15 -11.65
N SER A 56 2.86 3.66 -12.78
CA SER A 56 1.47 3.41 -13.23
C SER A 56 1.08 1.93 -13.39
N ASP A 57 2.01 1.09 -13.81
CA ASP A 57 1.83 -0.38 -13.88
C ASP A 57 1.69 -1.00 -12.48
N ILE A 58 2.54 -0.60 -11.54
CA ILE A 58 2.51 -1.05 -10.14
C ILE A 58 1.27 -0.52 -9.42
N HIS A 59 0.83 0.70 -9.73
CA HIS A 59 -0.44 1.26 -9.27
C HIS A 59 -1.61 0.38 -9.71
N THR A 60 -1.64 -0.03 -10.98
CA THR A 60 -2.67 -0.95 -11.49
C THR A 60 -2.65 -2.28 -10.73
N LEU A 61 -1.47 -2.83 -10.45
CA LEU A 61 -1.35 -4.06 -9.63
C LEU A 61 -1.82 -3.84 -8.19
N PHE A 62 -1.53 -2.67 -7.60
CA PHE A 62 -1.95 -2.31 -6.24
C PHE A 62 -3.48 -2.29 -6.12
N ASP A 63 -4.14 -1.53 -6.99
CA ASP A 63 -5.61 -1.39 -7.01
C ASP A 63 -6.34 -2.72 -7.23
N ASN A 64 -5.70 -3.66 -7.94
CA ASN A 64 -6.24 -4.99 -8.23
C ASN A 64 -5.79 -6.08 -7.23
N TRP A 65 -5.17 -5.68 -6.12
CA TRP A 65 -4.71 -6.58 -5.05
C TRP A 65 -3.61 -7.57 -5.49
N HIS A 66 -2.90 -7.29 -6.57
CA HIS A 66 -1.78 -8.09 -7.08
C HIS A 66 -0.41 -7.58 -6.62
N PHE A 67 -0.35 -6.40 -6.01
CA PHE A 67 0.80 -5.86 -5.30
C PHE A 67 0.33 -5.28 -3.97
N SER A 68 1.13 -5.43 -2.90
CA SER A 68 0.91 -4.75 -1.63
C SER A 68 2.24 -4.51 -0.92
N ILE A 69 2.20 -3.73 0.15
CA ILE A 69 3.33 -3.52 1.05
C ILE A 69 2.96 -4.20 2.38
N ASP A 70 3.86 -5.03 2.88
CA ASP A 70 3.71 -5.67 4.19
C ASP A 70 3.77 -4.60 5.30
N PRO A 71 2.71 -4.41 6.11
CA PRO A 71 2.64 -3.34 7.11
C PRO A 71 3.53 -3.57 8.33
N ASP A 72 4.11 -4.77 8.50
CA ASP A 72 5.01 -5.05 9.61
C ASP A 72 6.48 -4.97 9.18
N SER A 73 6.80 -5.39 7.93
CA SER A 73 8.18 -5.37 7.41
C SER A 73 8.49 -4.23 6.44
N MET A 74 7.49 -3.51 5.95
CA MET A 74 7.60 -2.50 4.88
C MET A 74 8.23 -3.05 3.59
N LYS A 75 8.07 -4.34 3.32
CA LYS A 75 8.56 -4.98 2.09
C LYS A 75 7.47 -5.04 1.02
N ALA A 76 7.87 -4.80 -0.22
CA ALA A 76 7.06 -5.02 -1.40
C ALA A 76 6.71 -6.49 -1.58
N ARG A 77 5.44 -6.79 -1.90
CA ARG A 77 4.94 -8.15 -2.16
C ARG A 77 4.03 -8.17 -3.37
N PHE A 78 4.29 -9.09 -4.28
CA PHE A 78 3.47 -9.35 -5.46
C PHE A 78 2.76 -10.69 -5.36
N SER A 79 1.62 -10.84 -6.04
CA SER A 79 0.92 -12.13 -6.05
C SER A 79 1.73 -13.18 -6.81
N PRO A 80 1.61 -14.48 -6.45
CA PRO A 80 2.31 -15.55 -7.17
C PRO A 80 2.00 -15.55 -8.67
N ASP A 81 0.74 -15.30 -9.05
CA ASP A 81 0.30 -15.32 -10.44
C ASP A 81 0.98 -14.24 -11.30
N VAL A 82 1.14 -13.01 -10.79
CA VAL A 82 1.82 -11.95 -11.54
C VAL A 82 3.33 -12.15 -11.57
N LEU A 83 3.94 -12.69 -10.50
CA LEU A 83 5.35 -13.08 -10.53
C LEU A 83 5.62 -14.27 -11.47
N PHE A 84 4.60 -15.11 -11.72
CA PHE A 84 4.71 -16.20 -12.67
C PHE A 84 4.79 -15.68 -14.11
N VAL A 85 3.98 -14.68 -14.46
CA VAL A 85 3.89 -14.11 -15.80
C VAL A 85 4.95 -13.03 -16.05
N ASP A 86 5.05 -12.05 -15.16
CA ASP A 86 5.88 -10.85 -15.32
C ASP A 86 7.17 -10.97 -14.50
N LYS A 87 8.18 -11.62 -15.08
CA LYS A 87 9.45 -11.94 -14.39
C LYS A 87 10.26 -10.71 -13.99
N ASP A 88 10.05 -9.56 -14.63
CA ASP A 88 10.72 -8.32 -14.27
C ASP A 88 10.29 -7.80 -12.88
N LEU A 89 9.13 -8.24 -12.36
CA LEU A 89 8.67 -7.91 -11.01
C LEU A 89 9.47 -8.63 -9.92
N LEU A 90 10.16 -9.74 -10.23
CA LEU A 90 10.98 -10.47 -9.26
C LEU A 90 12.09 -9.61 -8.65
N GLN A 91 12.61 -8.63 -9.39
CA GLN A 91 13.63 -7.70 -8.87
C GLN A 91 13.05 -6.69 -7.85
N LEU A 92 11.73 -6.52 -7.83
CA LEU A 92 11.02 -5.62 -6.92
C LEU A 92 10.42 -6.37 -5.73
N GLU A 93 10.19 -7.68 -5.85
CA GLU A 93 9.71 -8.54 -4.77
C GLU A 93 10.64 -8.49 -3.55
N GLY A 94 10.07 -8.27 -2.37
CA GLY A 94 10.80 -8.19 -1.11
C GLY A 94 11.64 -6.92 -0.92
N LYS A 95 11.64 -5.98 -1.88
CA LYS A 95 12.36 -4.71 -1.75
C LYS A 95 11.82 -3.91 -0.57
N GLN A 96 12.73 -3.38 0.24
CA GLN A 96 12.40 -2.50 1.36
C GLN A 96 11.89 -1.15 0.84
N ILE A 97 10.73 -0.72 1.34
CA ILE A 97 10.20 0.62 1.08
C ILE A 97 10.54 1.50 2.28
N ASP A 98 11.20 2.62 1.98
CA ASP A 98 11.62 3.61 2.98
C ASP A 98 10.63 4.78 2.98
N PHE A 99 9.70 4.75 3.93
CA PHE A 99 8.74 5.83 4.15
C PHE A 99 9.29 6.99 5.00
N SER A 100 10.53 6.92 5.49
CA SER A 100 11.14 8.03 6.26
C SER A 100 11.30 9.32 5.44
N ARG A 101 11.25 9.19 4.11
CA ARG A 101 11.36 10.30 3.16
C ARG A 101 10.05 11.01 2.87
N LEU A 102 8.93 10.51 3.41
CA LEU A 102 7.64 11.17 3.26
C LEU A 102 7.57 12.40 4.16
N GLN A 103 6.91 13.47 3.70
CA GLN A 103 6.66 14.66 4.51
C GLN A 103 5.68 14.38 5.65
N MET A 104 4.73 13.49 5.41
CA MET A 104 3.73 13.00 6.35
C MET A 104 3.69 11.47 6.29
N PRO A 105 3.60 10.79 7.45
CA PRO A 105 3.49 9.34 7.48
C PRO A 105 2.18 8.89 6.82
N ILE A 106 2.22 7.73 6.15
CA ILE A 106 1.00 7.09 5.67
C ILE A 106 0.17 6.57 6.84
N ASN A 107 -1.13 6.41 6.61
CA ASN A 107 -2.02 5.75 7.54
C ASN A 107 -1.77 4.24 7.53
N ILE A 108 -1.16 3.72 8.59
CA ILE A 108 -0.78 2.30 8.68
C ILE A 108 -1.97 1.36 8.70
N GLU A 109 -3.10 1.78 9.27
CA GLU A 109 -4.32 0.96 9.31
C GLU A 109 -4.97 0.83 7.94
N HIS A 110 -4.86 1.86 7.10
CA HIS A 110 -5.23 1.76 5.68
C HIS A 110 -4.34 0.76 4.96
N LEU A 111 -3.03 0.77 5.22
CA LEU A 111 -2.12 -0.21 4.61
C LEU A 111 -2.40 -1.63 5.12
N ARG A 112 -2.71 -1.79 6.41
CA ARG A 112 -3.11 -3.07 7.00
C ARG A 112 -4.42 -3.58 6.37
N HIS A 113 -5.39 -2.70 6.11
CA HIS A 113 -6.60 -3.04 5.36
C HIS A 113 -6.27 -3.54 3.94
N HIS A 114 -5.44 -2.81 3.21
CA HIS A 114 -5.02 -3.18 1.85
C HIS A 114 -4.30 -4.53 1.84
N TRP A 115 -3.34 -4.70 2.74
CA TRP A 115 -2.60 -5.94 2.95
C TRP A 115 -3.52 -7.12 3.22
N ASN A 116 -4.52 -6.96 4.09
CA ASN A 116 -5.47 -8.02 4.40
C ASN A 116 -6.28 -8.44 3.15
N LYS A 117 -6.63 -7.51 2.26
CA LYS A 117 -7.30 -7.84 0.99
C LYS A 117 -6.38 -8.61 0.04
N PHE A 118 -5.16 -8.12 -0.17
CA PHE A 118 -4.10 -8.80 -0.92
C PHE A 118 -3.86 -10.23 -0.39
N PHE A 119 -3.62 -10.34 0.91
CA PHE A 119 -3.31 -11.59 1.59
C PHE A 119 -4.46 -12.59 1.46
N ASN A 120 -5.71 -12.15 1.71
CA ASN A 120 -6.87 -13.03 1.63
C ASN A 120 -7.16 -13.55 0.22
N ARG A 121 -6.72 -12.81 -0.82
CA ARG A 121 -6.91 -13.17 -2.22
C ARG A 121 -5.85 -14.15 -2.71
N HIS A 122 -4.61 -14.04 -2.23
CA HIS A 122 -3.46 -14.74 -2.83
C HIS A 122 -2.79 -15.76 -1.92
N VAL A 123 -3.07 -15.76 -0.62
CA VAL A 123 -2.49 -16.75 0.28
C VAL A 123 -3.34 -18.01 0.34
N ASN A 124 -2.67 -19.14 0.15
CA ASN A 124 -3.25 -20.47 0.17
C ASN A 124 -4.13 -20.66 1.43
N PRO A 125 -5.35 -21.22 1.30
CA PRO A 125 -6.26 -21.50 2.43
C PRO A 125 -5.63 -22.25 3.62
N PHE A 126 -4.67 -23.15 3.36
CA PHE A 126 -3.95 -23.87 4.42
C PHE A 126 -3.08 -22.95 5.27
N ILE A 127 -2.36 -22.02 4.64
CA ILE A 127 -1.55 -21.00 5.32
C ILE A 127 -2.45 -19.95 5.99
N LYS A 128 -3.59 -19.61 5.36
CA LYS A 128 -4.61 -18.70 5.89
C LYS A 128 -5.16 -19.17 7.25
N ASN A 129 -5.41 -20.47 7.42
CA ASN A 129 -5.86 -21.03 8.69
C ASN A 129 -4.81 -20.94 9.81
N ALA A 130 -3.52 -21.09 9.48
CA ALA A 130 -2.44 -20.94 10.44
C ALA A 130 -2.21 -19.48 10.87
N LEU A 131 -2.39 -18.53 9.95
CA LEU A 131 -2.21 -17.10 10.21
C LEU A 131 -3.44 -16.41 10.83
N ASN A 132 -4.66 -16.85 10.53
CA ASN A 132 -5.87 -16.36 11.21
C ASN A 132 -5.84 -16.62 12.73
N LYS A 133 -5.20 -17.71 13.18
CA LYS A 133 -4.90 -17.93 14.61
C LYS A 133 -3.98 -16.86 15.21
N LYS A 134 -3.08 -16.27 14.43
CA LYS A 134 -2.22 -15.14 14.85
C LYS A 134 -2.94 -13.79 14.75
N ILE A 135 -3.75 -13.56 13.72
CA ILE A 135 -4.50 -12.31 13.51
C ILE A 135 -5.54 -12.10 14.62
N ASN A 136 -6.26 -13.14 15.03
CA ASN A 136 -7.20 -13.08 16.17
C ASN A 136 -6.53 -12.73 17.51
N ASN A 137 -5.21 -12.87 17.63
CA ASN A 137 -4.45 -12.42 18.80
C ASN A 137 -4.01 -10.94 18.71
N TYR A 138 -3.98 -10.36 17.50
CA TYR A 138 -3.68 -8.94 17.30
C TYR A 138 -4.90 -8.05 17.60
N GLU A 139 -6.11 -8.46 17.21
CA GLU A 139 -7.35 -7.75 17.54
C GLU A 139 -7.70 -7.79 19.04
N LYS A 140 -7.03 -8.62 19.83
CA LYS A 140 -7.19 -8.73 21.30
C LYS A 140 -6.16 -7.94 22.10
N ARG A 141 -5.23 -7.23 21.47
CA ARG A 141 -4.31 -6.36 22.22
C ARG A 141 -5.08 -5.11 22.69
N PRO A 142 -5.14 -4.83 24.00
CA PRO A 142 -5.79 -3.61 24.47
C PRO A 142 -5.04 -2.40 23.89
N VAL A 143 -5.81 -1.46 23.35
CA VAL A 143 -5.32 -0.12 23.02
C VAL A 143 -4.89 0.50 24.34
N ASN A 144 -3.57 0.59 24.58
CA ASN A 144 -3.06 1.36 25.70
C ASN A 144 -3.29 2.85 25.39
N SER A 145 -4.41 3.38 25.85
CA SER A 145 -4.67 4.82 25.93
C SER A 145 -3.77 5.40 27.03
N ASN A 146 -2.55 5.76 26.68
CA ASN A 146 -1.69 6.63 27.49
C ASN A 146 -1.03 7.65 26.54
N ILE A 147 -1.76 8.71 26.23
CA ILE A 147 -1.17 9.97 25.80
C ILE A 147 -1.47 10.95 26.93
N HIS A 148 -0.45 11.21 27.76
CA HIS A 148 -0.43 12.32 28.69
C HIS A 148 0.49 13.39 28.12
N TYR A 149 -0.03 14.63 28.17
CA TYR A 149 0.51 15.94 27.79
C TYR A 149 0.40 16.32 26.31
#